data_AF-A0AAD6QYL9-F1
#
_entry.id   AF-A0AAD6QYL9-F1
#
_cell.length_a   1.000
_cell.length_b   1.000
_cell.length_c   1.000
_cell.angle_alpha   90.00
_cell.angle_beta   90.00
_cell.angle_gamma   90.00
#
_symmetry.space_group_name_H-M   'P 1'
#
loop_
_entity.id
_entity.type
_entity.pdbx_description
1 polymer ?
#
loop_
_entity_poly.entity_id
_entity_poly.type
_entity_poly.pdbx_seq_one_letter_code
_entity_poly.pdbx_strand_id
1 'polypeptide(L)'
;MGKRSRWLLWMVVAVGVVGVVATGSNGGAGEGEGKGKVLEPVVTRIAFGSCANQSAPQPIWNAIIDFDPQVFIWLGDNVYGDTKRPFKLFGKERTFGPWKNAPRFIPSSPKELESRYLKAKSNPGYSRLRDTTQRSRWLLWMVVAVGVVGVVATGSNGGAGEGEGKGKVLEPVVTRIAFGSCANQSAPQPIWNAIIDFDPQVFIWLGDNVYGDTKRPFKLFGKERTFGPWKNAPRFIPSSPKELESRYLKAKSNPGYSRLRHTTQVIGTWDDHDYGLNDAGKEFGGKITNQKLLLDFLDEPQDSPRRKQEGVYTSYMFGPVGRQIKVILLDTRYHRDPLRSDGSVLGSSQWTWLEKELNGPKSAITIIGSSVQVISNLSATTRPLFSLESWGRFPKERNRLFKLIADTKREGVFFISGDVHFGEISRYDCATGYPLYDVTASGLTQAVEKAVPHVFSLIVRFVAWLTPTTMRVISKNCRFRSCTYGQPNFGAIEIDWSTAPVTLKLEVKDIVGYPVTGVKFSLVELQSRGSVPSVKAGEHRRHCSLEVNLRWMIKYRLAILFYCSVSALLLAMIGLAYAATLAFRLFLHKCKLD
;
A
#
# COMPACT_ATOMS: atom_id res chain seq x y z
N MET A 1 -53.35 -34.35 -36.01
CA MET A 1 -52.48 -34.95 -34.97
C MET A 1 -51.07 -34.36 -35.15
N GLY A 2 -50.40 -33.66 -34.25
CA GLY A 2 -50.72 -33.06 -32.96
C GLY A 2 -49.59 -32.06 -32.62
N LYS A 3 -49.98 -30.79 -32.36
CA LYS A 3 -49.34 -29.69 -31.57
C LYS A 3 -47.84 -29.36 -31.79
N ARG A 4 -47.39 -28.11 -31.98
CA ARG A 4 -48.00 -26.77 -32.17
C ARG A 4 -46.86 -25.76 -32.48
N SER A 5 -46.98 -25.07 -33.63
CA SER A 5 -46.85 -23.61 -33.88
C SER A 5 -45.54 -22.84 -33.56
N ARG A 6 -44.76 -22.26 -34.51
CA ARG A 6 -44.97 -21.06 -35.42
C ARG A 6 -45.53 -19.83 -34.66
N TRP A 7 -44.99 -18.60 -34.72
CA TRP A 7 -44.82 -17.62 -35.82
C TRP A 7 -43.90 -16.46 -35.33
N LEU A 8 -42.98 -15.84 -36.10
CA LEU A 8 -43.07 -14.80 -37.16
C LEU A 8 -43.33 -13.35 -36.68
N LEU A 9 -42.39 -12.45 -37.03
CA LEU A 9 -42.40 -10.99 -37.32
C LEU A 9 -43.36 -10.03 -36.57
N TRP A 10 -42.84 -8.88 -36.08
CA TRP A 10 -43.31 -7.50 -36.33
C TRP A 10 -42.67 -6.51 -35.33
N MET A 11 -41.99 -5.48 -35.84
CA MET A 11 -41.71 -4.23 -35.12
C MET A 11 -42.71 -3.19 -35.65
N VAL A 12 -43.63 -2.75 -34.79
CA VAL A 12 -44.48 -1.57 -35.02
C VAL A 12 -44.36 -0.68 -33.80
N VAL A 13 -44.03 0.58 -34.03
CA VAL A 13 -44.20 1.69 -33.09
C VAL A 13 -45.70 1.97 -32.97
N ALA A 14 -46.26 1.89 -31.77
CA ALA A 14 -47.58 2.43 -31.46
C ALA A 14 -47.55 3.11 -30.10
N VAL A 15 -47.57 4.44 -30.16
CA VAL A 15 -48.04 5.35 -29.11
C VAL A 15 -49.50 5.00 -28.83
N GLY A 16 -49.85 4.81 -27.55
CA GLY A 16 -51.21 4.52 -27.11
C GLY A 16 -51.50 5.18 -25.78
N VAL A 17 -52.13 6.36 -25.86
CA VAL A 17 -52.78 7.08 -24.76
C VAL A 17 -54.05 6.34 -24.36
N VAL A 18 -54.19 6.02 -23.07
CA VAL A 18 -55.46 5.86 -22.34
C VAL A 18 -55.14 6.32 -20.91
N GLY A 19 -55.75 7.31 -20.25
CA GLY A 19 -57.02 7.96 -20.49
C GLY A 19 -58.04 7.56 -19.41
N VAL A 20 -57.99 8.24 -18.26
CA VAL A 20 -59.10 8.44 -17.28
C VAL A 20 -59.51 7.17 -16.50
N VAL A 21 -59.61 7.13 -15.17
CA VAL A 21 -60.66 7.78 -14.34
C VAL A 21 -60.15 7.90 -12.90
N ALA A 22 -60.20 9.12 -12.37
CA ALA A 22 -60.26 9.36 -10.94
C ALA A 22 -61.69 9.10 -10.45
N THR A 23 -61.84 8.20 -9.49
CA THR A 23 -62.99 8.16 -8.58
C THR A 23 -62.43 8.11 -7.17
N GLY A 24 -62.65 9.19 -6.42
CA GLY A 24 -62.43 9.19 -4.99
C GLY A 24 -63.59 8.52 -4.25
N SER A 25 -63.32 7.98 -3.07
CA SER A 25 -64.09 8.28 -1.85
C SER A 25 -63.43 7.68 -0.60
N ASN A 26 -63.33 8.53 0.42
CA ASN A 26 -63.46 8.27 1.86
C ASN A 26 -62.67 7.15 2.57
N GLY A 27 -61.83 7.62 3.52
CA GLY A 27 -62.08 7.40 4.95
C GLY A 27 -61.52 6.11 5.58
N GLY A 28 -60.44 6.25 6.34
CA GLY A 28 -59.99 5.21 7.27
C GLY A 28 -58.68 5.59 7.96
N ALA A 29 -58.77 6.01 9.22
CA ALA A 29 -57.63 6.15 10.12
C ALA A 29 -57.08 4.75 10.46
N GLY A 30 -55.75 4.60 10.50
CA GLY A 30 -55.12 3.37 10.98
C GLY A 30 -53.66 3.21 10.58
N GLU A 31 -52.80 3.39 11.58
CA GLU A 31 -51.54 2.67 11.80
C GLU A 31 -50.35 2.88 10.84
N GLY A 32 -49.25 3.33 11.44
CA GLY A 32 -47.96 3.45 10.78
C GLY A 32 -47.35 2.09 10.50
N GLU A 33 -47.17 1.79 9.22
CA GLU A 33 -46.18 0.81 8.78
C GLU A 33 -44.92 1.56 8.33
N GLY A 34 -43.90 1.50 9.17
CA GLY A 34 -42.54 1.81 8.76
C GLY A 34 -42.17 0.92 7.59
N LYS A 35 -41.86 1.53 6.44
CA LYS A 35 -41.25 0.85 5.31
C LYS A 35 -39.97 0.15 5.80
N GLY A 36 -40.06 -1.16 5.99
CA GLY A 36 -38.94 -2.01 6.36
C GLY A 36 -37.80 -1.77 5.36
N LYS A 37 -36.62 -1.43 5.88
CA LYS A 37 -35.38 -1.51 5.11
C LYS A 37 -35.29 -2.93 4.58
N VAL A 38 -35.27 -3.08 3.27
CA VAL A 38 -34.87 -4.34 2.62
C VAL A 38 -33.42 -4.57 3.03
N LEU A 39 -33.21 -5.44 4.02
CA LEU A 39 -31.87 -5.91 4.37
C LEU A 39 -31.35 -6.69 3.17
N GLU A 40 -30.19 -6.30 2.66
CA GLU A 40 -29.53 -7.10 1.63
C GLU A 40 -29.31 -8.51 2.18
N PRO A 41 -29.64 -9.57 1.41
CA PRO A 41 -29.58 -10.93 1.90
C PRO A 41 -28.14 -11.30 2.27
N VAL A 42 -27.93 -11.63 3.54
CA VAL A 42 -26.63 -12.08 4.05
C VAL A 42 -26.26 -13.40 3.37
N VAL A 43 -25.08 -13.44 2.75
CA VAL A 43 -24.50 -14.67 2.22
C VAL A 43 -24.03 -15.53 3.40
N THR A 44 -24.61 -16.72 3.55
CA THR A 44 -24.36 -17.67 4.64
C THR A 44 -23.76 -18.99 4.14
N ARG A 45 -23.93 -19.32 2.85
CA ARG A 45 -23.39 -20.55 2.24
C ARG A 45 -22.53 -20.22 1.02
N ILE A 46 -21.24 -20.46 1.14
CA ILE A 46 -20.25 -20.29 0.07
C ILE A 46 -19.61 -21.65 -0.18
N ALA A 47 -19.61 -22.08 -1.45
CA ALA A 47 -18.81 -23.22 -1.89
C ALA A 47 -17.65 -22.71 -2.76
N PHE A 48 -16.55 -23.44 -2.80
CA PHE A 48 -15.42 -23.09 -3.63
C PHE A 48 -14.70 -24.34 -4.14
N GLY A 49 -14.02 -24.24 -5.28
CA GLY A 49 -13.32 -25.36 -5.88
C GLY A 49 -12.32 -24.95 -6.95
N SER A 50 -11.41 -25.85 -7.28
CA SER A 50 -10.35 -25.69 -8.28
C SER A 50 -10.12 -27.03 -9.02
N CYS A 51 -9.24 -27.04 -10.01
CA CYS A 51 -8.79 -28.26 -10.70
C CYS A 51 -9.90 -29.05 -11.42
N ALA A 52 -10.91 -28.36 -11.96
CA ALA A 52 -11.99 -29.00 -12.69
C ALA A 52 -11.59 -29.30 -14.15
N ASN A 53 -10.97 -30.46 -14.37
CA ASN A 53 -10.62 -30.89 -15.72
C ASN A 53 -11.89 -31.13 -16.56
N GLN A 54 -12.13 -30.27 -17.54
CA GLN A 54 -13.27 -30.29 -18.47
C GLN A 54 -13.38 -31.58 -19.31
N SER A 55 -12.34 -32.41 -19.31
CA SER A 55 -12.33 -33.71 -20.00
C SER A 55 -12.53 -34.91 -19.07
N ALA A 56 -12.54 -34.70 -17.76
CA ALA A 56 -12.82 -35.75 -16.78
C ALA A 56 -14.30 -35.72 -16.34
N PRO A 57 -14.87 -36.86 -15.88
CA PRO A 57 -16.12 -36.87 -15.16
C PRO A 57 -16.04 -35.98 -13.90
N GLN A 58 -17.06 -35.16 -13.66
CA GLN A 58 -17.12 -34.24 -12.51
C GLN A 58 -18.36 -34.53 -11.65
N PRO A 59 -18.45 -35.69 -10.96
CA PRO A 59 -19.60 -36.02 -10.11
C PRO A 59 -19.73 -35.09 -8.90
N ILE A 60 -18.65 -34.38 -8.56
CA ILE A 60 -18.59 -33.42 -7.45
C ILE A 60 -19.65 -32.32 -7.53
N TRP A 61 -20.12 -31.99 -8.73
CA TRP A 61 -21.19 -31.00 -8.90
C TRP A 61 -22.47 -31.37 -8.16
N ASN A 62 -22.80 -32.66 -8.02
CA ASN A 62 -24.00 -33.06 -7.29
C ASN A 62 -23.87 -32.66 -5.81
N ALA A 63 -22.75 -32.98 -5.16
CA ALA A 63 -22.51 -32.59 -3.77
C ALA A 63 -22.47 -31.06 -3.57
N ILE A 64 -21.92 -30.32 -4.54
CA ILE A 64 -21.89 -28.85 -4.50
C ILE A 64 -23.31 -28.28 -4.64
N ILE A 65 -24.14 -28.86 -5.51
CA ILE A 65 -25.54 -28.45 -5.67
C ILE A 65 -26.34 -28.79 -4.41
N ASP A 66 -26.14 -29.98 -3.84
CA ASP A 66 -26.84 -30.43 -2.62
C ASP A 66 -26.50 -29.54 -1.40
N PHE A 67 -25.31 -28.93 -1.36
CA PHE A 67 -24.93 -27.93 -0.36
C PHE A 67 -25.70 -26.60 -0.50
N ASP A 68 -26.36 -26.36 -1.63
CA ASP A 68 -27.12 -25.15 -1.94
C ASP A 68 -26.35 -23.84 -1.66
N PRO A 69 -25.17 -23.63 -2.29
CA PRO A 69 -24.39 -22.43 -2.10
C PRO A 69 -25.06 -21.22 -2.75
N GLN A 70 -25.06 -20.10 -2.04
CA GLN A 70 -25.46 -18.80 -2.59
C GLN A 70 -24.37 -18.23 -3.51
N VAL A 71 -23.11 -18.58 -3.25
CA VAL A 71 -21.94 -18.19 -4.06
C VAL A 71 -21.04 -19.41 -4.27
N PHE A 72 -20.62 -19.64 -5.51
CA PHE A 72 -19.56 -20.60 -5.84
C PHE A 72 -18.31 -19.87 -6.35
N ILE A 73 -17.16 -20.09 -5.69
CA ILE A 73 -15.88 -19.44 -6.03
C ILE A 73 -14.94 -20.42 -6.70
N TRP A 74 -14.41 -20.04 -7.86
CA TRP A 74 -13.37 -20.79 -8.55
C TRP A 74 -11.97 -20.37 -8.06
N LEU A 75 -11.15 -21.31 -7.61
CA LEU A 75 -9.83 -21.06 -6.99
C LEU A 75 -8.62 -21.46 -7.85
N GLY A 76 -8.79 -21.64 -9.17
CA GLY A 76 -7.70 -21.88 -10.12
C GLY A 76 -7.79 -23.23 -10.84
N ASP A 77 -7.03 -23.42 -11.92
CA ASP A 77 -7.08 -24.62 -12.78
C ASP A 77 -8.52 -25.00 -13.20
N ASN A 78 -9.35 -23.97 -13.45
CA ASN A 78 -10.78 -24.11 -13.76
C ASN A 78 -11.01 -24.75 -15.14
N VAL A 79 -10.02 -24.60 -16.03
CA VAL A 79 -9.95 -25.23 -17.35
C VAL A 79 -8.49 -25.58 -17.60
N TYR A 80 -8.21 -26.86 -17.90
CA TYR A 80 -6.86 -27.33 -18.20
C TYR A 80 -6.48 -26.91 -19.62
N GLY A 81 -5.59 -25.93 -19.71
CA GLY A 81 -5.15 -25.28 -20.95
C GLY A 81 -3.99 -25.99 -21.65
N ASP A 82 -3.58 -27.17 -21.20
CA ASP A 82 -2.46 -27.93 -21.76
C ASP A 82 -2.93 -29.24 -22.44
N THR A 83 -2.06 -29.76 -23.30
CA THR A 83 -2.24 -31.06 -23.95
C THR A 83 -0.96 -31.87 -23.88
N LYS A 84 -1.10 -33.19 -23.82
CA LYS A 84 0.06 -34.11 -23.90
C LYS A 84 0.59 -34.06 -25.32
N ARG A 85 1.93 -34.02 -25.48
CA ARG A 85 2.54 -34.15 -26.81
C ARG A 85 2.07 -35.45 -27.48
N PRO A 86 1.61 -35.41 -28.73
CA PRO A 86 1.32 -36.63 -29.49
C PRO A 86 2.62 -37.39 -29.74
N PHE A 87 2.63 -38.68 -29.41
CA PHE A 87 3.70 -39.60 -29.76
C PHE A 87 3.47 -40.05 -31.21
N LYS A 88 4.27 -39.56 -32.15
CA LYS A 88 4.24 -40.06 -33.54
C LYS A 88 5.20 -41.24 -33.65
N LEU A 89 4.66 -42.45 -33.76
CA LEU A 89 5.38 -43.62 -34.25
C LEU A 89 5.16 -43.71 -35.77
N PHE A 90 6.26 -43.94 -36.50
CA PHE A 90 6.40 -44.14 -37.94
C PHE A 90 6.45 -42.90 -38.85
N GLY A 91 7.70 -42.48 -39.11
CA GLY A 91 8.04 -41.60 -40.24
C GLY A 91 9.43 -40.98 -40.13
N LYS A 92 10.48 -41.81 -39.97
CA LYS A 92 11.91 -41.49 -39.75
C LYS A 92 12.26 -41.02 -38.33
N GLU A 93 12.46 -42.01 -37.47
CA GLU A 93 13.18 -41.91 -36.21
C GLU A 93 14.70 -42.01 -36.44
N ARG A 94 15.46 -41.04 -35.96
CA ARG A 94 16.78 -41.28 -35.38
C ARG A 94 16.72 -40.82 -33.93
N THR A 95 16.63 -41.78 -33.02
CA THR A 95 16.96 -41.60 -31.61
C THR A 95 18.41 -42.00 -31.41
N PHE A 96 19.27 -41.08 -30.98
CA PHE A 96 20.26 -41.27 -29.92
C PHE A 96 20.87 -39.90 -29.61
N GLY A 97 20.41 -39.29 -28.52
CA GLY A 97 20.94 -38.05 -27.96
C GLY A 97 20.20 -37.71 -26.66
N PRO A 98 20.89 -37.33 -25.57
CA PRO A 98 20.32 -37.29 -24.22
C PRO A 98 19.46 -36.04 -24.02
N TRP A 99 18.25 -36.03 -24.57
CA TRP A 99 17.25 -35.01 -24.26
C TRP A 99 16.49 -35.39 -22.99
N LYS A 100 17.14 -35.22 -21.83
CA LYS A 100 16.38 -34.91 -20.61
C LYS A 100 15.92 -33.46 -20.74
N ASN A 101 14.60 -33.24 -20.54
CA ASN A 101 13.94 -31.93 -20.31
C ASN A 101 13.07 -31.31 -21.43
N ALA A 102 12.42 -32.11 -22.31
CA ALA A 102 11.25 -31.59 -23.02
C ALA A 102 9.99 -31.74 -22.13
N PRO A 103 9.22 -30.67 -21.87
CA PRO A 103 8.02 -30.76 -21.04
C PRO A 103 6.98 -31.69 -21.69
N ARG A 104 6.43 -32.61 -20.89
CA ARG A 104 5.44 -33.62 -21.29
C ARG A 104 4.11 -33.01 -21.76
N PHE A 105 3.83 -31.78 -21.34
CA PHE A 105 2.64 -31.01 -21.67
C PHE A 105 3.04 -29.73 -22.41
N ILE A 106 2.26 -29.38 -23.42
CA ILE A 106 2.41 -28.14 -24.20
C ILE A 106 1.13 -27.31 -24.09
N PRO A 107 1.22 -25.97 -24.14
CA PRO A 107 0.03 -25.11 -24.16
C PRO A 107 -0.88 -25.45 -25.35
N SER A 108 -2.20 -25.45 -25.12
CA SER A 108 -3.19 -25.58 -26.18
C SER A 108 -3.20 -24.33 -27.05
N SER A 109 -3.52 -24.48 -28.34
CA SER A 109 -3.76 -23.35 -29.23
C SER A 109 -4.97 -22.51 -28.75
N PRO A 110 -5.10 -21.24 -29.14
CA PRO A 110 -6.26 -20.41 -28.79
C PRO A 110 -7.62 -21.03 -29.14
N LYS A 111 -7.73 -21.69 -30.31
CA LYS A 111 -8.94 -22.39 -30.75
C LYS A 111 -9.28 -23.60 -29.86
N GLU A 112 -8.27 -24.38 -29.48
CA GLU A 112 -8.45 -25.51 -28.56
C GLU A 112 -8.83 -25.04 -27.15
N LEU A 113 -8.24 -23.93 -26.70
CA LEU A 113 -8.57 -23.33 -25.41
C LEU A 113 -10.03 -22.86 -25.39
N GLU A 114 -10.48 -22.17 -26.44
CA GLU A 114 -11.88 -21.75 -26.59
C GLU A 114 -12.86 -22.95 -26.56
N SER A 115 -12.56 -24.01 -27.32
CA SER A 115 -13.33 -25.26 -27.31
C SER A 115 -13.42 -25.87 -25.89
N ARG A 116 -12.32 -25.83 -25.14
CA ARG A 116 -12.26 -26.33 -23.75
C ARG A 116 -13.11 -25.49 -22.80
N TYR A 117 -13.14 -24.17 -22.96
CA TYR A 117 -14.04 -23.30 -22.19
C TYR A 117 -15.51 -23.57 -22.51
N LEU A 118 -15.86 -23.80 -23.78
CA LEU A 118 -17.23 -24.18 -24.17
C LEU A 118 -17.63 -25.53 -23.57
N LYS A 119 -16.71 -26.50 -23.56
CA LYS A 119 -16.92 -27.81 -22.91
C LYS A 119 -17.12 -27.69 -21.40
N ALA A 120 -16.31 -26.87 -20.72
CA ALA A 120 -16.48 -26.61 -19.29
C ALA A 120 -17.84 -25.96 -18.98
N LYS A 121 -18.24 -24.95 -19.77
CA LYS A 121 -19.53 -24.25 -19.63
C LYS A 121 -20.74 -25.12 -19.91
N SER A 122 -20.61 -26.16 -20.74
CA SER A 122 -21.69 -27.10 -21.09
C SER A 122 -21.78 -28.31 -20.16
N ASN A 123 -20.94 -28.40 -19.12
CA ASN A 123 -21.06 -29.45 -18.12
C ASN A 123 -22.44 -29.34 -17.41
N PRO A 124 -23.28 -30.40 -17.40
CA PRO A 124 -24.63 -30.34 -16.83
C PRO A 124 -24.68 -30.01 -15.33
N GLY A 125 -23.66 -30.42 -14.57
CA GLY A 125 -23.56 -30.10 -13.14
C GLY A 125 -23.25 -28.63 -12.93
N TYR A 126 -22.24 -28.11 -13.63
CA TYR A 126 -21.88 -26.69 -13.56
C TYR A 126 -22.98 -25.77 -14.11
N SER A 127 -23.65 -26.15 -15.20
CA SER A 127 -24.77 -25.37 -15.74
C SER A 127 -25.92 -25.28 -14.74
N ARG A 128 -26.29 -26.38 -14.08
CA ARG A 128 -27.33 -26.38 -13.04
C ARG A 128 -26.97 -25.48 -11.87
N LEU A 129 -25.74 -25.56 -11.37
CA LEU A 129 -25.24 -24.69 -10.31
C LEU A 129 -25.25 -23.21 -10.72
N ARG A 130 -24.88 -22.91 -11.96
CA ARG A 130 -24.94 -21.55 -12.51
C ARG A 130 -26.38 -21.05 -12.58
N ASP A 131 -27.31 -21.90 -13.01
CA ASP A 131 -28.72 -21.52 -13.16
C ASP A 131 -29.41 -21.32 -11.78
N THR A 132 -29.04 -22.10 -10.76
CA THR A 132 -29.54 -21.91 -9.38
C THR A 132 -28.98 -20.63 -8.76
N THR A 133 -27.67 -20.41 -8.83
CA THR A 133 -27.03 -19.17 -8.33
C THR A 133 -27.47 -17.92 -9.10
N GLN A 134 -27.83 -18.05 -10.39
CA GLN A 134 -28.34 -16.94 -11.21
C GLN A 134 -29.83 -16.67 -10.99
N ARG A 135 -30.67 -17.67 -10.70
CA ARG A 135 -32.08 -17.45 -10.27
C ARG A 135 -32.17 -16.66 -8.96
N SER A 136 -31.26 -16.89 -8.03
CA SER A 136 -31.13 -16.08 -6.80
C SER A 136 -30.79 -14.61 -7.09
N ARG A 137 -30.12 -14.33 -8.21
CA ARG A 137 -29.84 -12.95 -8.68
C ARG A 137 -31.04 -12.31 -9.39
N TRP A 138 -31.87 -13.07 -10.11
CA TRP A 138 -33.05 -12.50 -10.80
C TRP A 138 -34.16 -12.03 -9.85
N LEU A 139 -34.36 -12.72 -8.71
CA LEU A 139 -35.22 -12.24 -7.62
C LEU A 139 -34.71 -10.92 -7.02
N LEU A 140 -33.38 -10.71 -7.00
CA LEU A 140 -32.75 -9.48 -6.53
C LEU A 140 -33.00 -8.29 -7.47
N TRP A 141 -33.05 -8.53 -8.79
CA TRP A 141 -33.23 -7.48 -9.80
C TRP A 141 -34.69 -7.00 -9.96
N MET A 142 -35.69 -7.87 -9.72
CA MET A 142 -37.10 -7.45 -9.75
C MET A 142 -37.45 -6.46 -8.62
N VAL A 143 -36.76 -6.53 -7.48
CA VAL A 143 -36.96 -5.58 -6.37
C VAL A 143 -36.34 -4.21 -6.67
N VAL A 144 -35.35 -4.14 -7.56
CA VAL A 144 -34.64 -2.89 -7.91
C VAL A 144 -35.25 -2.15 -9.12
N ALA A 145 -36.00 -2.85 -9.98
CA ALA A 145 -36.51 -2.28 -11.24
C ALA A 145 -37.76 -1.38 -11.13
N VAL A 146 -38.34 -1.15 -9.94
CA VAL A 146 -39.56 -0.32 -9.78
C VAL A 146 -39.25 1.16 -9.48
N GLY A 147 -37.98 1.57 -9.41
CA GLY A 147 -37.61 2.86 -8.83
C GLY A 147 -36.80 3.83 -9.69
N VAL A 148 -36.98 3.93 -11.02
CA VAL A 148 -36.34 5.01 -11.80
C VAL A 148 -37.22 5.49 -12.96
N VAL A 149 -37.95 6.59 -12.75
CA VAL A 149 -38.37 7.51 -13.81
C VAL A 149 -37.78 8.87 -13.46
N GLY A 150 -37.01 9.42 -14.39
CA GLY A 150 -36.06 10.49 -14.14
C GLY A 150 -36.64 11.89 -14.08
N VAL A 151 -35.81 12.82 -13.61
CA VAL A 151 -35.89 14.24 -13.94
C VAL A 151 -34.48 14.71 -14.30
N VAL A 152 -34.32 15.07 -15.57
CA VAL A 152 -33.23 15.91 -16.06
C VAL A 152 -33.58 17.34 -15.62
N ALA A 153 -32.69 17.98 -14.86
CA ALA A 153 -32.82 19.40 -14.54
C ALA A 153 -31.58 20.14 -15.03
N THR A 154 -31.82 21.00 -16.02
CA THR A 154 -30.98 22.07 -16.54
C THR A 154 -30.59 23.06 -15.43
N GLY A 155 -29.38 23.61 -15.52
CA GLY A 155 -28.85 24.55 -14.53
C GLY A 155 -29.53 25.92 -14.52
N SER A 156 -29.44 26.59 -13.36
CA SER A 156 -29.41 28.06 -13.23
C SER A 156 -28.87 28.44 -11.84
N ASN A 157 -28.15 29.56 -11.82
CA ASN A 157 -27.56 30.24 -10.66
C ASN A 157 -28.60 30.86 -9.70
N GLY A 158 -28.22 31.01 -8.43
CA GLY A 158 -28.50 32.17 -7.59
C GLY A 158 -29.60 32.04 -6.51
N GLY A 159 -29.27 32.45 -5.28
CA GLY A 159 -30.25 32.95 -4.29
C GLY A 159 -30.39 32.15 -3.00
N ALA A 160 -30.20 32.82 -1.87
CA ALA A 160 -30.34 32.32 -0.50
C ALA A 160 -31.79 31.98 -0.12
N GLY A 161 -31.97 31.01 0.79
CA GLY A 161 -33.25 30.67 1.42
C GLY A 161 -33.15 29.42 2.29
N GLU A 162 -33.64 29.50 3.51
CA GLU A 162 -33.59 28.49 4.57
C GLU A 162 -34.47 27.25 4.30
N GLY A 163 -34.02 26.11 4.83
CA GLY A 163 -34.87 25.09 5.45
C GLY A 163 -35.75 24.21 4.55
N GLU A 164 -35.23 23.06 4.12
CA GLU A 164 -36.05 21.84 4.02
C GLU A 164 -35.17 20.57 4.04
N GLY A 165 -35.53 19.63 4.91
CA GLY A 165 -34.76 18.44 5.26
C GLY A 165 -34.61 17.46 4.09
N LYS A 166 -33.52 17.60 3.33
CA LYS A 166 -33.02 16.51 2.49
C LYS A 166 -32.52 15.39 3.40
N GLY A 167 -33.12 14.20 3.27
CA GLY A 167 -32.66 13.00 3.97
C GLY A 167 -31.14 12.85 3.83
N LYS A 168 -30.43 12.90 4.96
CA LYS A 168 -28.97 12.71 5.00
C LYS A 168 -28.67 11.33 4.41
N VAL A 169 -28.09 11.32 3.21
CA VAL A 169 -27.35 10.15 2.73
C VAL A 169 -26.27 9.90 3.78
N LEU A 170 -26.43 8.83 4.57
CA LEU A 170 -25.45 8.48 5.61
C LEU A 170 -24.16 8.08 4.91
N GLU A 171 -23.11 8.88 5.08
CA GLU A 171 -21.79 8.54 4.56
C GLU A 171 -21.34 7.18 5.10
N PRO A 172 -20.75 6.32 4.24
CA PRO A 172 -20.31 5.01 4.66
C PRO A 172 -19.20 5.11 5.71
N VAL A 173 -19.26 4.26 6.73
CA VAL A 173 -18.25 4.21 7.80
C VAL A 173 -16.99 3.53 7.28
N VAL A 174 -15.84 4.19 7.40
CA VAL A 174 -14.54 3.62 7.04
C VAL A 174 -14.03 2.71 8.16
N THR A 175 -13.66 1.49 7.79
CA THR A 175 -13.19 0.43 8.69
C THR A 175 -11.83 -0.14 8.28
N ARG A 176 -11.49 -0.10 6.99
CA ARG A 176 -10.24 -0.63 6.43
C ARG A 176 -9.54 0.39 5.56
N ILE A 177 -8.31 0.71 5.92
CA ILE A 177 -7.43 1.61 5.16
C ILE A 177 -6.12 0.87 4.89
N ALA A 178 -5.67 0.87 3.63
CA ALA A 178 -4.35 0.38 3.26
C ALA A 178 -3.45 1.56 2.84
N PHE A 179 -2.15 1.39 2.97
CA PHE A 179 -1.20 2.43 2.54
C PHE A 179 0.16 1.83 2.17
N GLY A 180 0.98 2.59 1.44
CA GLY A 180 2.35 2.20 1.14
C GLY A 180 3.11 3.22 0.32
N SER A 181 4.40 2.96 0.16
CA SER A 181 5.34 3.73 -0.67
C SER A 181 6.31 2.82 -1.42
N CYS A 182 7.15 3.42 -2.28
CA CYS A 182 8.30 2.77 -2.93
C CYS A 182 7.90 1.69 -3.96
N ALA A 183 7.05 2.13 -4.90
CA ALA A 183 6.52 1.37 -6.02
C ALA A 183 7.23 1.71 -7.33
N ASN A 184 8.30 0.98 -7.64
CA ASN A 184 8.89 0.98 -8.97
C ASN A 184 7.90 0.41 -9.99
N GLN A 185 7.38 1.31 -10.80
CA GLN A 185 6.44 1.11 -11.90
C GLN A 185 6.90 0.04 -12.91
N SER A 186 8.20 -0.29 -12.96
CA SER A 186 8.75 -1.30 -13.85
C SER A 186 9.01 -2.66 -13.18
N ALA A 187 8.92 -2.75 -11.86
CA ALA A 187 9.09 -4.00 -11.14
C ALA A 187 7.78 -4.81 -11.12
N PRO A 188 7.84 -6.16 -10.99
CA PRO A 188 6.66 -6.96 -10.69
C PRO A 188 6.02 -6.51 -9.37
N GLN A 189 4.69 -6.35 -9.36
CA GLN A 189 3.94 -5.86 -8.19
C GLN A 189 2.81 -6.83 -7.79
N PRO A 190 3.10 -8.10 -7.44
CA PRO A 190 2.06 -9.03 -7.01
C PRO A 190 1.42 -8.63 -5.67
N ILE A 191 2.03 -7.68 -4.93
CA ILE A 191 1.52 -7.15 -3.67
C ILE A 191 0.12 -6.52 -3.79
N TRP A 192 -0.25 -6.05 -4.99
CA TRP A 192 -1.60 -5.53 -5.23
C TRP A 192 -2.69 -6.56 -4.96
N ASN A 193 -2.42 -7.86 -5.17
CA ASN A 193 -3.40 -8.89 -4.85
C ASN A 193 -3.71 -8.91 -3.36
N ALA A 194 -2.70 -8.91 -2.50
CA ALA A 194 -2.88 -8.87 -1.05
C ALA A 194 -3.57 -7.57 -0.57
N ILE A 195 -3.28 -6.44 -1.22
CA ILE A 195 -3.95 -5.16 -0.92
C ILE A 195 -5.42 -5.21 -1.33
N ILE A 196 -5.75 -5.77 -2.49
CA ILE A 196 -7.14 -5.94 -2.95
C ILE A 196 -7.89 -6.93 -2.04
N ASP A 197 -7.27 -8.04 -1.66
CA ASP A 197 -7.87 -9.05 -0.79
C ASP A 197 -8.13 -8.53 0.63
N PHE A 198 -7.37 -7.51 1.06
CA PHE A 198 -7.65 -6.77 2.30
C PHE A 198 -8.91 -5.90 2.21
N ASP A 199 -9.43 -5.66 0.99
CA ASP A 199 -10.64 -4.89 0.71
C ASP A 199 -10.68 -3.51 1.39
N PRO A 200 -9.67 -2.64 1.13
CA PRO A 200 -9.61 -1.31 1.71
C PRO A 200 -10.64 -0.37 1.08
N GLN A 201 -11.26 0.46 1.91
CA GLN A 201 -12.13 1.54 1.44
C GLN A 201 -11.32 2.75 0.98
N VAL A 202 -10.13 2.95 1.58
CA VAL A 202 -9.16 3.99 1.21
C VAL A 202 -7.78 3.37 1.05
N PHE A 203 -7.08 3.69 -0.03
CA PHE A 203 -5.66 3.42 -0.21
C PHE A 203 -4.88 4.74 -0.23
N ILE A 204 -3.81 4.82 0.57
CA ILE A 204 -3.00 6.03 0.73
C ILE A 204 -1.60 5.81 0.18
N TRP A 205 -1.25 6.55 -0.85
CA TRP A 205 0.14 6.68 -1.32
C TRP A 205 0.93 7.60 -0.39
N LEU A 206 2.05 7.11 0.12
CA LEU A 206 2.99 7.89 0.94
C LEU A 206 4.26 8.28 0.16
N GLY A 207 4.19 8.24 -1.17
CA GLY A 207 5.26 8.65 -2.07
C GLY A 207 6.09 7.50 -2.61
N ASP A 208 7.10 7.85 -3.42
CA ASP A 208 7.72 6.96 -4.40
C ASP A 208 6.69 6.10 -5.16
N ASN A 209 5.62 6.77 -5.60
CA ASN A 209 4.52 6.19 -6.36
C ASN A 209 5.03 5.71 -7.72
N VAL A 210 6.04 6.40 -8.25
CA VAL A 210 6.94 6.02 -9.33
C VAL A 210 8.37 6.47 -9.00
N TYR A 211 9.34 5.83 -9.65
CA TYR A 211 10.72 6.29 -9.60
C TYR A 211 10.96 7.24 -10.76
N GLY A 212 11.05 8.54 -10.50
CA GLY A 212 11.19 9.63 -11.47
C GLY A 212 12.63 10.11 -11.71
N ASP A 213 13.61 9.44 -11.13
CA ASP A 213 15.03 9.65 -11.41
C ASP A 213 15.66 8.36 -11.99
N THR A 214 16.91 8.46 -12.42
CA THR A 214 17.66 7.32 -12.95
C THR A 214 18.98 7.18 -12.20
N LYS A 215 19.22 6.00 -11.65
CA LYS A 215 20.42 5.65 -10.90
C LYS A 215 21.55 5.27 -11.87
N ARG A 216 22.65 6.03 -11.91
CA ARG A 216 23.85 5.70 -12.73
C ARG A 216 24.52 4.40 -12.25
N PRO A 217 25.41 3.73 -13.00
CA PRO A 217 26.18 2.57 -12.50
C PRO A 217 27.17 2.94 -11.39
N PHE A 218 27.49 2.01 -10.49
CA PHE A 218 28.45 2.26 -9.40
C PHE A 218 29.87 2.35 -9.96
N LYS A 219 30.45 3.55 -9.99
CA LYS A 219 31.83 3.79 -10.45
C LYS A 219 32.68 4.37 -9.33
N LEU A 220 33.68 3.60 -8.86
CA LEU A 220 34.67 4.03 -7.86
C LEU A 220 35.97 4.52 -8.50
N PHE A 221 36.31 4.02 -9.69
CA PHE A 221 37.50 4.35 -10.47
C PHE A 221 37.12 4.90 -11.85
N GLY A 222 38.05 5.61 -12.49
CA GLY A 222 37.87 6.21 -13.82
C GLY A 222 37.54 7.71 -13.79
N LYS A 223 37.30 8.28 -14.97
CA LYS A 223 37.04 9.72 -15.15
C LYS A 223 35.73 10.18 -14.49
N GLU A 224 34.70 9.34 -14.52
CA GLU A 224 33.43 9.56 -13.81
C GLU A 224 33.35 8.63 -12.60
N ARG A 225 33.30 9.23 -11.42
CA ARG A 225 33.16 8.55 -10.13
C ARG A 225 31.84 8.96 -9.50
N THR A 226 30.94 8.00 -9.35
CA THR A 226 29.60 8.23 -8.77
C THR A 226 29.56 7.88 -7.28
N PHE A 227 30.64 7.31 -6.74
CA PHE A 227 30.72 6.83 -5.36
C PHE A 227 32.13 7.06 -4.77
N GLY A 228 32.22 7.09 -3.44
CA GLY A 228 33.47 7.27 -2.71
C GLY A 228 33.81 8.73 -2.38
N PRO A 229 34.90 8.97 -1.63
CA PRO A 229 35.31 10.31 -1.18
C PRO A 229 35.67 11.24 -2.34
N TRP A 230 36.06 10.69 -3.49
CA TRP A 230 36.47 11.43 -4.69
C TRP A 230 35.40 11.46 -5.79
N LYS A 231 34.11 11.31 -5.43
CA LYS A 231 33.01 11.37 -6.41
C LYS A 231 32.99 12.72 -7.13
N ASN A 232 32.78 12.71 -8.43
CA ASN A 232 32.71 13.91 -9.28
C ASN A 232 31.51 13.90 -10.25
N ALA A 233 30.68 12.84 -10.23
CA ALA A 233 29.45 12.75 -10.99
C ALA A 233 28.27 12.44 -10.05
N PRO A 234 27.07 13.00 -10.31
CA PRO A 234 25.89 12.72 -9.50
C PRO A 234 25.49 11.26 -9.65
N ARG A 235 24.99 10.67 -8.56
CA ARG A 235 24.53 9.28 -8.54
C ARG A 235 23.18 9.10 -9.23
N PHE A 236 22.32 10.10 -9.08
CA PHE A 236 20.95 10.14 -9.59
C PHE A 236 20.80 11.34 -10.53
N ILE A 237 19.97 11.17 -11.55
CA ILE A 237 19.64 12.21 -12.54
C ILE A 237 18.12 12.27 -12.64
N PRO A 238 17.49 13.46 -12.62
CA PRO A 238 16.05 13.56 -12.81
C PRO A 238 15.67 13.12 -14.23
N SER A 239 14.51 12.47 -14.38
CA SER A 239 13.92 12.22 -15.70
C SER A 239 13.34 13.48 -16.31
N SER A 240 13.20 13.48 -17.64
CA SER A 240 12.44 14.53 -18.32
C SER A 240 10.95 14.46 -17.96
N PRO A 241 10.18 15.55 -18.09
CA PRO A 241 8.74 15.54 -17.84
C PRO A 241 7.98 14.45 -18.61
N LYS A 242 8.32 14.23 -19.88
CA LYS A 242 7.70 13.18 -20.72
C LYS A 242 8.01 11.77 -20.23
N GLU A 243 9.24 11.54 -19.75
CA GLU A 243 9.61 10.25 -19.15
C GLU A 243 8.85 10.02 -17.84
N LEU A 244 8.76 11.05 -16.98
CA LEU A 244 8.01 10.94 -15.73
C LEU A 244 6.52 10.69 -15.97
N GLU A 245 5.91 11.41 -16.92
CA GLU A 245 4.53 11.16 -17.37
C GLU A 245 4.35 9.71 -17.84
N SER A 246 5.25 9.19 -18.69
CA SER A 246 5.22 7.80 -19.13
C SER A 246 5.32 6.80 -17.96
N ARG A 247 6.13 7.12 -16.95
CA ARG A 247 6.28 6.31 -15.73
C ARG A 247 4.99 6.30 -14.91
N TYR A 248 4.32 7.44 -14.76
CA TYR A 248 2.99 7.51 -14.12
C TYR A 248 1.92 6.73 -14.90
N LEU A 249 1.89 6.85 -16.23
CA LEU A 249 0.97 6.06 -17.06
C LEU A 249 1.23 4.55 -16.89
N LYS A 250 2.49 4.13 -16.81
CA LYS A 250 2.86 2.73 -16.54
C LYS A 250 2.41 2.25 -15.17
N ALA A 251 2.60 3.06 -14.11
CA ALA A 251 2.10 2.72 -12.78
C ALA A 251 0.57 2.62 -12.76
N LYS A 252 -0.11 3.60 -13.37
CA LYS A 252 -1.57 3.69 -13.42
C LYS A 252 -2.22 2.56 -14.21
N SER A 253 -1.53 2.05 -15.24
CA SER A 253 -1.95 0.90 -16.06
C SER A 253 -1.53 -0.45 -15.51
N ASN A 254 -0.83 -0.50 -14.37
CA ASN A 254 -0.54 -1.77 -13.70
C ASN A 254 -1.86 -2.52 -13.40
N PRO A 255 -2.04 -3.78 -13.83
CA PRO A 255 -3.32 -4.47 -13.67
C PRO A 255 -3.80 -4.59 -12.23
N GLY A 256 -2.89 -4.73 -11.27
CA GLY A 256 -3.23 -4.79 -9.85
C GLY A 256 -3.72 -3.45 -9.33
N TYR A 257 -2.94 -2.40 -9.53
CA TYR A 257 -3.32 -1.05 -9.11
C TYR A 257 -4.57 -0.53 -9.82
N SER A 258 -4.74 -0.83 -11.11
CA SER A 258 -5.94 -0.49 -11.86
C SER A 258 -7.18 -1.16 -11.26
N ARG A 259 -7.11 -2.44 -10.87
CA ARG A 259 -8.22 -3.13 -10.19
C ARG A 259 -8.56 -2.47 -8.85
N LEU A 260 -7.56 -2.16 -8.04
CA LEU A 260 -7.76 -1.49 -6.75
C LEU A 260 -8.52 -0.15 -6.90
N ARG A 261 -8.14 0.66 -7.90
CA ARG A 261 -8.77 1.97 -8.17
C ARG A 261 -10.26 1.88 -8.53
N HIS A 262 -10.78 0.73 -8.93
CA HIS A 262 -12.20 0.57 -9.25
C HIS A 262 -13.09 0.37 -8.01
N THR A 263 -12.52 -0.07 -6.89
CA THR A 263 -13.27 -0.41 -5.67
C THR A 263 -12.84 0.41 -4.46
N THR A 264 -11.69 1.07 -4.54
CA THR A 264 -11.06 1.76 -3.41
C THR A 264 -10.79 3.22 -3.78
N GLN A 265 -11.10 4.14 -2.87
CA GLN A 265 -10.70 5.54 -3.03
C GLN A 265 -9.18 5.66 -2.86
N VAL A 266 -8.49 6.19 -3.87
CA VAL A 266 -7.05 6.41 -3.80
C VAL A 266 -6.76 7.88 -3.52
N ILE A 267 -5.97 8.12 -2.49
CA ILE A 267 -5.43 9.45 -2.12
C ILE A 267 -3.92 9.34 -1.94
N GLY A 268 -3.22 10.48 -1.88
CA GLY A 268 -1.77 10.40 -1.77
C GLY A 268 -0.99 11.70 -1.75
N THR A 269 0.28 11.54 -1.37
CA THR A 269 1.35 12.52 -1.53
C THR A 269 2.49 11.90 -2.35
N TRP A 270 3.56 12.66 -2.57
CA TRP A 270 4.80 12.19 -3.23
C TRP A 270 5.94 11.96 -2.24
N ASP A 271 7.03 11.38 -2.72
CA ASP A 271 8.34 11.44 -2.07
C ASP A 271 9.42 11.88 -3.08
N ASP A 272 10.71 11.79 -2.73
CA ASP A 272 11.81 12.33 -3.54
C ASP A 272 11.87 11.79 -4.97
N HIS A 273 11.60 10.50 -5.19
CA HIS A 273 11.71 9.95 -6.53
C HIS A 273 10.59 10.42 -7.46
N ASP A 274 9.36 10.59 -6.96
CA ASP A 274 8.25 11.23 -7.69
C ASP A 274 8.46 12.74 -7.86
N TYR A 275 8.97 13.37 -6.80
CA TYR A 275 9.28 14.78 -6.76
C TYR A 275 10.35 15.13 -7.79
N GLY A 276 11.26 14.20 -8.07
CA GLY A 276 12.05 14.13 -9.30
C GLY A 276 13.53 13.80 -9.11
N LEU A 277 14.04 13.79 -7.89
CA LEU A 277 15.44 13.50 -7.60
C LEU A 277 15.63 13.05 -6.15
N ASN A 278 16.40 11.97 -5.95
CA ASN A 278 16.73 11.43 -4.63
C ASN A 278 17.19 12.51 -3.63
N ASP A 279 16.61 12.52 -2.43
CA ASP A 279 16.80 13.47 -1.33
C ASP A 279 16.54 14.96 -1.66
N ALA A 280 15.94 15.30 -2.81
CA ALA A 280 15.75 16.69 -3.19
C ALA A 280 14.65 17.38 -2.36
N GLY A 281 14.83 18.68 -2.16
CA GLY A 281 13.89 19.56 -1.47
C GLY A 281 13.53 20.78 -2.32
N LYS A 282 13.38 21.95 -1.66
CA LYS A 282 12.90 23.17 -2.32
C LYS A 282 13.77 23.67 -3.47
N GLU A 283 15.04 23.27 -3.51
CA GLU A 283 16.02 23.61 -4.55
C GLU A 283 15.76 22.95 -5.90
N PHE A 284 14.90 21.93 -5.97
CA PHE A 284 14.64 21.22 -7.21
C PHE A 284 13.79 22.05 -8.18
N GLY A 285 14.36 22.41 -9.34
CA GLY A 285 13.68 23.26 -10.33
C GLY A 285 12.48 22.61 -11.04
N GLY A 286 12.39 21.27 -11.07
CA GLY A 286 11.32 20.55 -11.77
C GLY A 286 10.01 20.40 -10.98
N LYS A 287 9.95 20.89 -9.73
CA LYS A 287 8.87 20.60 -8.78
C LYS A 287 7.47 21.03 -9.26
N ILE A 288 7.34 22.15 -9.96
CA ILE A 288 6.04 22.66 -10.46
C ILE A 288 5.46 21.71 -11.51
N THR A 289 6.30 21.24 -12.44
CA THR A 289 5.87 20.30 -13.48
C THR A 289 5.54 18.94 -12.88
N ASN A 290 6.39 18.45 -11.97
CA ASN A 290 6.18 17.16 -11.33
C ASN A 290 4.93 17.16 -10.42
N GLN A 291 4.59 18.31 -9.82
CA GLN A 291 3.35 18.46 -9.03
C GLN A 291 2.13 18.21 -9.91
N LYS A 292 2.09 18.80 -11.12
CA LYS A 292 1.00 18.58 -12.07
C LYS A 292 0.87 17.10 -12.42
N LEU A 293 1.99 16.45 -12.74
CA LEU A 293 2.02 15.03 -13.11
C LEU A 293 1.56 14.10 -11.96
N LEU A 294 1.96 14.38 -10.72
CA LEU A 294 1.45 13.64 -9.56
C LEU A 294 -0.06 13.82 -9.41
N LEU A 295 -0.56 15.05 -9.49
CA LEU A 295 -1.98 15.34 -9.33
C LEU A 295 -2.82 14.70 -10.46
N ASP A 296 -2.29 14.63 -11.68
CA ASP A 296 -2.92 13.88 -12.79
C ASP A 296 -2.88 12.37 -12.57
N PHE A 297 -1.79 11.84 -11.99
CA PHE A 297 -1.70 10.44 -11.60
C PHE A 297 -2.77 10.07 -10.56
N LEU A 298 -2.98 10.93 -9.55
CA LEU A 298 -3.98 10.78 -8.49
C LEU A 298 -5.43 11.08 -8.92
N ASP A 299 -5.67 11.43 -10.19
CA ASP A 299 -6.99 11.87 -10.68
C ASP A 299 -7.55 13.07 -9.91
N GLU A 300 -6.67 13.96 -9.43
CA GLU A 300 -7.09 15.15 -8.69
C GLU A 300 -7.95 16.06 -9.58
N PRO A 301 -9.10 16.58 -9.09
CA PRO A 301 -9.94 17.49 -9.84
C PRO A 301 -9.20 18.70 -10.39
N GLN A 302 -9.58 19.18 -11.58
CA GLN A 302 -8.92 20.31 -12.25
C GLN A 302 -9.09 21.64 -11.51
N ASP A 303 -10.16 21.79 -10.74
CA ASP A 303 -10.47 22.94 -9.90
C ASP A 303 -9.87 22.85 -8.48
N SER A 304 -9.20 21.74 -8.14
CA SER A 304 -8.61 21.52 -6.82
C SER A 304 -7.64 22.64 -6.41
N PRO A 305 -7.70 23.13 -5.14
CA PRO A 305 -6.71 24.05 -4.60
C PRO A 305 -5.27 23.54 -4.72
N ARG A 306 -5.07 22.21 -4.70
CA ARG A 306 -3.75 21.57 -4.84
C ARG A 306 -3.07 21.91 -6.17
N ARG A 307 -3.83 22.27 -7.22
CA ARG A 307 -3.28 22.68 -8.52
C ARG A 307 -2.82 24.14 -8.57
N LYS A 308 -3.15 24.94 -7.54
CA LYS A 308 -2.81 26.37 -7.43
C LYS A 308 -1.85 26.67 -6.29
N GLN A 309 -1.85 25.86 -5.25
CA GLN A 309 -0.95 26.02 -4.11
C GLN A 309 0.44 25.45 -4.40
N GLU A 310 1.42 25.87 -3.59
CA GLU A 310 2.79 25.35 -3.61
C GLU A 310 2.93 24.10 -2.73
N GLY A 311 3.04 22.92 -3.37
CA GLY A 311 3.10 21.62 -2.71
C GLY A 311 1.78 20.86 -2.76
N VAL A 312 1.84 19.54 -2.54
CA VAL A 312 0.72 18.61 -2.78
C VAL A 312 -0.06 18.26 -1.51
N TYR A 313 0.21 18.93 -0.40
CA TYR A 313 -0.45 18.65 0.88
C TYR A 313 -1.97 18.88 0.82
N THR A 314 -2.72 18.07 1.56
CA THR A 314 -4.19 18.10 1.55
C THR A 314 -4.78 17.35 2.75
N SER A 315 -6.09 17.45 2.96
CA SER A 315 -6.80 16.69 3.99
C SER A 315 -8.13 16.15 3.47
N TYR A 316 -8.58 15.06 4.08
CA TYR A 316 -9.86 14.40 3.80
C TYR A 316 -10.57 14.11 5.12
N MET A 317 -11.90 14.18 5.13
CA MET A 317 -12.73 13.75 6.24
C MET A 317 -13.63 12.62 5.74
N PHE A 318 -13.61 11.48 6.43
CA PHE A 318 -14.40 10.31 6.07
C PHE A 318 -15.36 9.92 7.19
N GLY A 319 -16.55 9.48 6.80
CA GLY A 319 -17.51 8.83 7.69
C GLY A 319 -18.42 9.80 8.43
N PRO A 320 -19.48 9.27 9.06
CA PRO A 320 -20.48 10.08 9.73
C PRO A 320 -19.96 10.65 11.05
N VAL A 321 -20.62 11.72 11.52
CA VAL A 321 -20.36 12.34 12.83
C VAL A 321 -20.27 11.29 13.95
N GLY A 322 -19.24 11.38 14.79
CA GLY A 322 -18.94 10.41 15.85
C GLY A 322 -18.10 9.21 15.43
N ARG A 323 -17.99 8.92 14.12
CA ARG A 323 -17.08 7.91 13.54
C ARG A 323 -16.20 8.50 12.44
N GLN A 324 -15.89 9.78 12.57
CA GLN A 324 -15.14 10.52 11.57
C GLN A 324 -13.65 10.19 11.65
N ILE A 325 -13.04 9.98 10.49
CA ILE A 325 -11.60 9.84 10.31
C ILE A 325 -11.11 11.01 9.49
N LYS A 326 -10.21 11.82 10.07
CA LYS A 326 -9.49 12.86 9.34
C LYS A 326 -8.17 12.29 8.85
N VAL A 327 -7.91 12.39 7.56
CA VAL A 327 -6.59 12.08 6.98
C VAL A 327 -5.95 13.39 6.56
N ILE A 328 -4.75 13.68 7.06
CA ILE A 328 -3.94 14.84 6.68
C ILE A 328 -2.70 14.32 5.97
N LEU A 329 -2.52 14.66 4.70
CA LEU A 329 -1.34 14.27 3.92
C LEU A 329 -0.38 15.45 3.84
N LEU A 330 0.81 15.26 4.40
CA LEU A 330 1.88 16.25 4.33
C LEU A 330 2.66 16.11 3.01
N ASP A 331 3.25 17.21 2.62
CA ASP A 331 4.30 17.33 1.60
C ASP A 331 5.59 17.68 2.34
N THR A 332 6.56 16.80 2.33
CA THR A 332 7.85 16.98 3.01
C THR A 332 8.98 17.25 2.02
N ARG A 333 8.65 17.73 0.80
CA ARG A 333 9.60 17.97 -0.30
C ARG A 333 9.57 19.42 -0.78
N TYR A 334 8.40 19.96 -1.14
CA TYR A 334 8.28 21.21 -1.91
C TYR A 334 8.97 22.41 -1.25
N HIS A 335 8.84 22.52 0.08
CA HIS A 335 9.39 23.61 0.90
C HIS A 335 10.59 23.18 1.75
N ARG A 336 10.98 21.90 1.68
CA ARG A 336 11.99 21.35 2.58
C ARG A 336 13.36 21.93 2.30
N ASP A 337 14.03 22.39 3.36
CA ASP A 337 15.42 22.82 3.35
C ASP A 337 16.40 21.63 3.22
N PRO A 338 17.67 21.87 2.84
CA PRO A 338 18.65 20.79 2.68
C PRO A 338 18.83 19.93 3.95
N LEU A 339 18.99 18.60 3.81
CA LEU A 339 19.06 17.63 4.93
C LEU A 339 20.14 17.88 5.99
N ARG A 340 21.08 18.79 5.77
CA ARG A 340 22.17 19.15 6.71
C ARG A 340 22.00 20.56 7.29
N SER A 341 20.80 21.13 7.18
CA SER A 341 20.45 22.42 7.78
C SER A 341 19.60 22.22 9.04
N ASP A 342 19.38 23.30 9.77
CA ASP A 342 18.34 23.42 10.80
C ASP A 342 17.07 24.10 10.26
N GLY A 343 16.86 24.02 8.94
CA GLY A 343 15.79 24.67 8.20
C GLY A 343 14.43 23.98 8.34
N SER A 344 13.48 24.43 7.52
CA SER A 344 12.10 23.99 7.55
C SER A 344 11.86 22.69 6.76
N VAL A 345 10.88 21.90 7.19
CA VAL A 345 10.37 20.75 6.43
C VAL A 345 9.16 21.14 5.59
N LEU A 346 8.20 21.84 6.19
CA LEU A 346 6.91 22.15 5.56
C LEU A 346 6.85 23.57 4.94
N GLY A 347 7.72 24.49 5.37
CA GLY A 347 7.58 25.90 5.01
C GLY A 347 6.41 26.59 5.71
N SER A 348 6.41 27.93 5.70
CA SER A 348 5.45 28.73 6.47
C SER A 348 4.00 28.51 6.04
N SER A 349 3.72 28.45 4.74
CA SER A 349 2.37 28.31 4.18
C SER A 349 1.70 27.00 4.63
N GLN A 350 2.41 25.88 4.51
CA GLN A 350 1.90 24.58 4.93
C GLN A 350 1.82 24.44 6.45
N TRP A 351 2.74 25.05 7.22
CA TRP A 351 2.63 25.10 8.68
C TRP A 351 1.36 25.82 9.14
N THR A 352 1.07 26.99 8.56
CA THR A 352 -0.17 27.73 8.85
C THR A 352 -1.41 26.94 8.42
N TRP A 353 -1.35 26.24 7.28
CA TRP A 353 -2.43 25.34 6.86
C TRP A 353 -2.63 24.18 7.85
N LEU A 354 -1.57 23.50 8.26
CA LEU A 354 -1.64 22.36 9.18
C LEU A 354 -2.21 22.75 10.54
N GLU A 355 -1.85 23.93 11.05
CA GLU A 355 -2.43 24.49 12.27
C GLU A 355 -3.94 24.69 12.14
N LYS A 356 -4.41 25.21 11.00
CA LYS A 356 -5.86 25.34 10.73
C LYS A 356 -6.53 23.97 10.66
N GLU A 357 -5.90 22.98 10.02
CA GLU A 357 -6.46 21.63 9.92
C GLU A 357 -6.62 20.95 11.29
N LEU A 358 -5.64 21.12 12.19
CA LEU A 358 -5.67 20.54 13.53
C LEU A 358 -6.68 21.26 14.46
N ASN A 359 -6.83 22.58 14.30
CA ASN A 359 -7.85 23.37 15.00
C ASN A 359 -9.26 23.25 14.41
N GLY A 360 -9.39 22.76 13.18
CA GLY A 360 -10.67 22.58 12.50
C GLY A 360 -11.56 21.48 13.10
N PRO A 361 -12.60 21.04 12.37
CA PRO A 361 -13.59 20.09 12.85
C PRO A 361 -12.97 18.84 13.49
N LYS A 362 -13.46 18.48 14.68
CA LYS A 362 -12.99 17.31 15.42
C LYS A 362 -13.34 16.02 14.68
N SER A 363 -12.50 15.01 14.84
CA SER A 363 -12.71 13.66 14.32
C SER A 363 -12.33 12.66 15.41
N ALA A 364 -12.89 11.46 15.37
CA ALA A 364 -12.55 10.41 16.34
C ALA A 364 -11.11 9.93 16.14
N ILE A 365 -10.67 9.85 14.87
CA ILE A 365 -9.31 9.47 14.48
C ILE A 365 -8.73 10.56 13.58
N THR A 366 -7.44 10.88 13.76
CA THR A 366 -6.69 11.79 12.89
C THR A 366 -5.40 11.10 12.43
N ILE A 367 -5.34 10.73 11.16
CA ILE A 367 -4.16 10.10 10.55
C ILE A 367 -3.35 11.18 9.87
N ILE A 368 -2.08 11.33 10.24
CA ILE A 368 -1.15 12.23 9.54
C ILE A 368 -0.20 11.38 8.69
N GLY A 369 -0.35 11.44 7.37
CA GLY A 369 0.55 10.82 6.41
C GLY A 369 1.75 11.70 6.12
N SER A 370 2.95 11.15 6.23
CA SER A 370 4.24 11.81 5.90
C SER A 370 5.01 10.90 4.95
N SER A 371 5.69 11.44 3.94
CA SER A 371 6.44 10.57 3.02
C SER A 371 7.65 9.93 3.72
N VAL A 372 8.30 10.68 4.62
CA VAL A 372 9.41 10.20 5.46
C VAL A 372 8.95 9.93 6.90
N GLN A 373 9.68 9.08 7.62
CA GLN A 373 9.36 8.72 9.02
C GLN A 373 9.35 9.95 9.95
N VAL A 374 8.35 10.03 10.85
CA VAL A 374 8.19 11.14 11.80
C VAL A 374 8.90 10.85 13.12
N ILE A 375 8.63 9.70 13.73
CA ILE A 375 9.13 9.36 15.06
C ILE A 375 10.57 8.84 15.01
N SER A 376 10.87 7.98 14.02
CA SER A 376 12.15 7.29 13.91
C SER A 376 13.35 8.24 13.90
N ASN A 377 14.37 7.89 14.69
CA ASN A 377 15.66 8.55 14.70
C ASN A 377 16.81 7.59 14.36
N LEU A 378 16.51 6.55 13.56
CA LEU A 378 17.43 5.46 13.22
C LEU A 378 18.78 5.98 12.68
N SER A 379 18.73 7.04 11.88
CA SER A 379 19.85 7.84 11.35
C SER A 379 20.89 8.25 12.42
N ALA A 380 20.50 8.35 13.70
CA ALA A 380 21.40 8.68 14.81
C ALA A 380 22.33 7.52 15.21
N THR A 381 21.95 6.28 14.88
CA THR A 381 22.67 5.05 15.28
C THR A 381 23.32 4.33 14.10
N THR A 382 22.91 4.65 12.88
CA THR A 382 23.48 4.08 11.65
C THR A 382 24.65 4.90 11.11
N ARG A 383 24.83 6.13 11.58
CA ARG A 383 25.98 6.96 11.22
C ARG A 383 27.28 6.46 11.88
N PRO A 384 28.43 6.61 11.21
CA PRO A 384 28.63 7.25 9.91
C PRO A 384 28.39 6.31 8.69
N LEU A 385 27.94 5.07 8.90
CA LEU A 385 27.86 4.06 7.82
C LEU A 385 26.81 4.43 6.77
N PHE A 386 25.60 4.78 7.20
CA PHE A 386 24.53 5.25 6.30
C PHE A 386 23.54 6.15 7.04
N SER A 387 22.76 6.89 6.27
CA SER A 387 21.76 7.83 6.73
C SER A 387 20.44 7.57 6.02
N LEU A 388 19.35 7.69 6.76
CA LEU A 388 17.99 7.69 6.23
C LEU A 388 17.39 9.08 6.41
N GLU A 389 16.53 9.48 5.49
CA GLU A 389 15.73 10.68 5.62
C GLU A 389 14.61 10.45 6.65
N SER A 390 14.40 11.44 7.51
CA SER A 390 13.31 11.43 8.49
C SER A 390 13.18 12.81 9.10
N TRP A 391 12.07 13.07 9.78
CA TRP A 391 11.91 14.26 10.63
C TRP A 391 12.95 14.32 11.75
N GLY A 392 13.56 13.19 12.13
CA GLY A 392 14.70 13.15 13.05
C GLY A 392 15.94 13.92 12.57
N ARG A 393 16.02 14.24 11.28
CA ARG A 393 17.04 15.13 10.70
C ARG A 393 16.77 16.62 10.97
N PHE A 394 15.52 16.97 11.27
CA PHE A 394 15.05 18.33 11.53
C PHE A 394 14.40 18.42 12.93
N PRO A 395 15.20 18.29 14.01
CA PRO A 395 14.65 18.16 15.36
C PRO A 395 13.79 19.34 15.80
N LYS A 396 14.09 20.57 15.35
CA LYS A 396 13.28 21.77 15.61
C LYS A 396 11.87 21.64 15.00
N GLU A 397 11.80 21.27 13.73
CA GLU A 397 10.53 21.11 13.00
C GLU A 397 9.72 19.91 13.53
N ARG A 398 10.38 18.82 13.91
CA ARG A 398 9.70 17.69 14.55
C ARG A 398 9.11 18.07 15.91
N ASN A 399 9.86 18.79 16.73
CA ASN A 399 9.35 19.29 18.02
C ASN A 399 8.21 20.29 17.82
N ARG A 400 8.27 21.12 16.77
CA ARG A 400 7.16 22.00 16.38
C ARG A 400 5.90 21.22 16.01
N LEU A 401 6.02 20.12 15.27
CA LEU A 401 4.89 19.23 14.94
C LEU A 401 4.24 18.66 16.21
N PHE A 402 5.06 18.08 17.10
CA PHE A 402 4.57 17.52 18.36
C PHE A 402 3.91 18.57 19.25
N LYS A 403 4.54 19.75 19.37
CA LYS A 403 3.98 20.88 20.11
C LYS A 403 2.63 21.33 19.52
N LEU A 404 2.53 21.44 18.20
CA LEU A 404 1.29 21.84 17.54
C LEU A 404 0.15 20.84 17.82
N ILE A 405 0.42 19.53 17.77
CA ILE A 405 -0.56 18.50 18.11
C ILE A 405 -0.99 18.62 19.58
N ALA A 406 -0.04 18.83 20.50
CA ALA A 406 -0.33 19.01 21.91
C ALA A 406 -1.15 20.28 22.19
N ASP A 407 -0.75 21.42 21.62
CA ASP A 407 -1.37 22.73 21.84
C ASP A 407 -2.81 22.79 21.30
N THR A 408 -3.06 22.17 20.14
CA THR A 408 -4.40 22.09 19.53
C THR A 408 -5.33 21.10 20.25
N LYS A 409 -4.79 20.31 21.20
CA LYS A 409 -5.51 19.25 21.93
C LYS A 409 -6.27 18.34 20.95
N ARG A 410 -5.63 18.01 19.83
CA ARG A 410 -6.17 17.04 18.86
C ARG A 410 -5.94 15.65 19.43
N GLU A 411 -7.00 14.87 19.57
CA GLU A 411 -6.94 13.48 20.03
C GLU A 411 -7.01 12.52 18.84
N GLY A 412 -6.71 11.24 19.09
CA GLY A 412 -6.77 10.21 18.06
C GLY A 412 -5.67 10.33 16.99
N VAL A 413 -4.58 11.07 17.26
CA VAL A 413 -3.53 11.32 16.27
C VAL A 413 -2.52 10.17 16.24
N PHE A 414 -2.25 9.67 15.04
CA PHE A 414 -1.08 8.82 14.76
C PHE A 414 -0.58 9.05 13.32
N PHE A 415 0.64 8.59 13.05
CA PHE A 415 1.32 8.76 11.77
C PHE A 415 1.35 7.47 10.95
N ILE A 416 1.39 7.66 9.63
CA ILE A 416 1.80 6.64 8.66
C ILE A 416 2.93 7.20 7.81
N SER A 417 3.93 6.37 7.46
CA SER A 417 5.13 6.83 6.75
C SER A 417 5.73 5.84 5.72
N GLY A 418 6.61 6.36 4.85
CA GLY A 418 7.27 5.69 3.72
C GLY A 418 8.81 5.79 3.71
N ASP A 419 9.40 6.02 2.52
CA ASP A 419 10.84 6.28 2.21
C ASP A 419 11.83 5.12 2.43
N VAL A 420 11.84 4.51 3.62
CA VAL A 420 13.00 3.76 4.12
C VAL A 420 13.18 2.32 3.58
N HIS A 421 12.34 1.85 2.66
CA HIS A 421 12.38 0.49 2.07
C HIS A 421 12.25 -0.68 3.06
N PHE A 422 11.73 -0.44 4.26
CA PHE A 422 11.31 -1.48 5.19
C PHE A 422 10.02 -1.09 5.92
N GLY A 423 9.38 -2.07 6.55
CA GLY A 423 8.25 -1.84 7.45
C GLY A 423 8.65 -1.91 8.93
N GLU A 424 8.10 -1.02 9.75
CA GLU A 424 8.21 -1.05 11.21
C GLU A 424 7.08 -0.25 11.89
N ILE A 425 6.97 -0.37 13.21
CA ILE A 425 6.07 0.48 14.02
C ILE A 425 6.90 1.13 15.11
N SER A 426 6.88 2.46 15.15
CA SER A 426 7.51 3.27 16.20
C SER A 426 6.46 3.92 17.10
N ARG A 427 6.82 4.17 18.36
CA ARG A 427 5.97 4.77 19.39
C ARG A 427 6.76 5.79 20.21
N TYR A 428 6.14 6.96 20.43
CA TYR A 428 6.69 8.04 21.24
C TYR A 428 5.66 8.59 22.24
N ASP A 429 5.94 8.42 23.53
CA ASP A 429 5.02 8.70 24.64
C ASP A 429 5.24 10.08 25.26
N CYS A 430 6.30 10.78 24.86
CA CYS A 430 6.75 12.03 25.48
C CYS A 430 6.58 13.27 24.56
N ALA A 431 5.74 13.17 23.53
CA ALA A 431 5.37 14.30 22.68
C ALA A 431 4.07 15.00 23.13
N THR A 432 3.09 14.22 23.58
CA THR A 432 1.73 14.70 23.89
C THR A 432 1.20 14.01 25.14
N GLY A 433 -0.06 14.28 25.52
CA GLY A 433 -0.74 13.61 26.64
C GLY A 433 -1.10 12.14 26.40
N TYR A 434 -0.74 11.58 25.23
CA TYR A 434 -0.96 10.20 24.83
C TYR A 434 0.16 9.70 23.88
N PRO A 435 0.34 8.38 23.71
CA PRO A 435 1.35 7.83 22.79
C PRO A 435 1.06 8.17 21.33
N LEU A 436 2.08 8.70 20.64
CA LEU A 436 2.05 8.83 19.18
C LEU A 436 2.64 7.58 18.55
N TYR A 437 1.89 6.95 17.66
CA TYR A 437 2.37 5.84 16.83
C TYR A 437 2.80 6.37 15.45
N ASP A 438 3.79 5.72 14.84
CA ASP A 438 4.22 5.94 13.46
C ASP A 438 4.39 4.57 12.79
N VAL A 439 3.48 4.25 11.87
CA VAL A 439 3.44 2.97 11.16
C VAL A 439 4.09 3.17 9.80
N THR A 440 5.29 2.65 9.63
CA THR A 440 6.03 2.75 8.38
C THR A 440 5.80 1.52 7.52
N ALA A 441 5.35 1.71 6.28
CA ALA A 441 5.20 0.65 5.29
C ALA A 441 5.81 1.09 3.96
N SER A 442 7.13 0.92 3.86
CA SER A 442 7.93 1.40 2.75
C SER A 442 8.52 0.22 2.01
N GLY A 443 7.91 -0.21 0.91
CA GLY A 443 8.41 -1.36 0.17
C GLY A 443 7.37 -2.10 -0.62
N LEU A 444 6.50 -1.40 -1.34
CA LEU A 444 5.57 -2.05 -2.28
C LEU A 444 6.33 -2.88 -3.32
N THR A 445 7.50 -2.39 -3.75
CA THR A 445 8.41 -3.13 -4.64
C THR A 445 9.88 -2.99 -4.24
N GLN A 446 10.32 -1.80 -3.82
CA GLN A 446 11.68 -1.53 -3.39
C GLN A 446 11.79 -1.83 -1.90
N ALA A 447 12.23 -3.03 -1.58
CA ALA A 447 12.48 -3.46 -0.21
C ALA A 447 13.98 -3.63 0.02
N VAL A 448 14.48 -3.26 1.21
CA VAL A 448 15.92 -3.22 1.51
C VAL A 448 16.60 -4.59 1.36
N GLU A 449 15.91 -5.69 1.70
CA GLU A 449 16.45 -7.05 1.51
C GLU A 449 16.44 -7.49 0.03
N LYS A 450 15.67 -6.82 -0.84
CA LYS A 450 15.69 -7.03 -2.30
C LYS A 450 16.75 -6.19 -3.00
N ALA A 451 17.27 -5.15 -2.34
CA ALA A 451 18.33 -4.30 -2.88
C ALA A 451 19.73 -4.95 -2.81
N VAL A 452 19.87 -6.06 -2.08
CA VAL A 452 21.12 -6.82 -1.95
C VAL A 452 20.95 -8.25 -2.50
N PRO A 453 22.03 -8.90 -2.98
CA PRO A 453 22.00 -10.32 -3.32
C PRO A 453 21.46 -11.16 -2.16
N HIS A 454 20.69 -12.21 -2.48
CA HIS A 454 19.95 -13.00 -1.49
C HIS A 454 20.82 -13.50 -0.32
N VAL A 455 22.07 -13.91 -0.60
CA VAL A 455 23.04 -14.38 0.39
C VAL A 455 23.38 -13.34 1.47
N PHE A 456 23.20 -12.05 1.17
CA PHE A 456 23.46 -10.95 2.10
C PHE A 456 22.21 -10.44 2.83
N SER A 457 21.02 -10.98 2.55
CA SER A 457 19.79 -10.59 3.26
C SER A 457 19.88 -10.84 4.78
N LEU A 458 20.59 -11.89 5.20
CA LEU A 458 20.87 -12.18 6.62
C LEU A 458 21.70 -11.08 7.30
N ILE A 459 22.62 -10.45 6.56
CA ILE A 459 23.41 -9.32 7.08
C ILE A 459 22.50 -8.12 7.33
N VAL A 460 21.57 -7.83 6.43
CA VAL A 460 20.59 -6.74 6.62
C VAL A 460 19.80 -6.94 7.90
N ARG A 461 19.30 -8.16 8.14
CA ARG A 461 18.58 -8.52 9.37
C ARG A 461 19.46 -8.42 10.62
N PHE A 462 20.70 -8.85 10.53
CA PHE A 462 21.67 -8.74 11.62
C PHE A 462 21.97 -7.27 11.97
N VAL A 463 22.18 -6.42 10.97
CA VAL A 463 22.36 -4.98 11.15
C VAL A 463 21.14 -4.35 11.81
N ALA A 464 19.92 -4.68 11.36
CA ALA A 464 18.68 -4.19 11.96
C ALA A 464 18.51 -4.64 13.43
N TRP A 465 19.07 -5.79 13.81
CA TRP A 465 19.10 -6.26 15.20
C TRP A 465 20.13 -5.52 16.06
N LEU A 466 21.23 -5.06 15.47
CA LEU A 466 22.27 -4.30 16.18
C LEU A 466 21.90 -2.83 16.41
N THR A 467 21.03 -2.26 15.58
CA THR A 467 20.57 -0.88 15.75
C THR A 467 19.66 -0.76 16.99
N PRO A 468 19.93 0.17 17.92
CA PRO A 468 19.05 0.44 19.06
C PRO A 468 17.60 0.71 18.61
N THR A 469 16.65 0.26 19.43
CA THR A 469 15.22 0.26 19.10
C THR A 469 14.41 1.02 20.15
N THR A 470 14.86 2.21 20.56
CA THR A 470 14.29 2.87 21.74
C THR A 470 12.83 3.30 21.50
N MET A 471 12.50 3.72 20.28
CA MET A 471 11.14 4.07 19.88
C MET A 471 10.35 2.89 19.30
N ARG A 472 11.00 1.84 18.81
CA ARG A 472 10.31 0.75 18.10
C ARG A 472 9.40 -0.06 19.02
N VAL A 473 8.21 -0.36 18.54
CA VAL A 473 7.30 -1.29 19.21
C VAL A 473 7.82 -2.70 18.97
N ILE A 474 8.26 -3.34 20.06
CA ILE A 474 8.70 -4.74 20.07
C ILE A 474 7.59 -5.58 20.65
N SER A 475 7.03 -6.48 19.84
CA SER A 475 5.97 -7.40 20.24
C SER A 475 6.36 -8.84 19.89
N LYS A 476 5.69 -9.82 20.52
CA LYS A 476 5.88 -11.24 20.20
C LYS A 476 5.39 -11.60 18.79
N ASN A 477 4.57 -10.76 18.19
CA ASN A 477 4.00 -10.97 16.85
C ASN A 477 4.93 -10.50 15.74
N CYS A 478 6.08 -9.91 16.06
CA CYS A 478 7.07 -9.56 15.07
C CYS A 478 7.69 -10.82 14.45
N ARG A 479 7.68 -10.89 13.11
CA ARG A 479 8.29 -11.99 12.36
C ARG A 479 9.81 -12.11 12.61
N PHE A 480 10.48 -11.00 12.89
CA PHE A 480 11.90 -10.95 13.22
C PHE A 480 12.14 -10.25 14.55
N ARG A 481 13.22 -10.62 15.25
CA ARG A 481 13.59 -10.05 16.57
C ARG A 481 13.79 -8.53 16.56
N SER A 482 14.19 -7.96 15.43
CA SER A 482 14.35 -6.50 15.29
C SER A 482 13.02 -5.75 15.17
N CYS A 483 11.90 -6.44 14.91
CA CYS A 483 10.61 -5.87 14.52
C CYS A 483 10.66 -4.93 13.30
N THR A 484 11.70 -5.06 12.48
CA THR A 484 11.82 -4.43 11.17
C THR A 484 11.66 -5.49 10.10
N TYR A 485 10.88 -5.21 9.07
CA TYR A 485 10.61 -6.13 7.97
C TYR A 485 11.12 -5.56 6.65
N GLY A 486 12.24 -6.08 6.14
CA GLY A 486 12.92 -5.55 4.96
C GLY A 486 12.52 -6.18 3.62
N GLN A 487 11.42 -6.94 3.57
CA GLN A 487 10.87 -7.56 2.36
C GLN A 487 9.64 -6.78 1.87
N PRO A 488 9.11 -7.04 0.66
CA PRO A 488 7.96 -6.31 0.14
C PRO A 488 6.77 -6.34 1.09
N ASN A 489 6.19 -5.16 1.35
CA ASN A 489 5.20 -4.94 2.40
C ASN A 489 4.25 -3.78 2.09
N PHE A 490 3.11 -3.78 2.78
CA PHE A 490 2.14 -2.68 2.79
C PHE A 490 1.57 -2.48 4.21
N GLY A 491 1.07 -1.29 4.47
CA GLY A 491 0.46 -0.92 5.74
C GLY A 491 -1.05 -1.17 5.73
N ALA A 492 -1.60 -1.63 6.85
CA ALA A 492 -3.01 -1.92 7.00
C ALA A 492 -3.53 -1.38 8.34
N ILE A 493 -4.67 -0.70 8.28
CA ILE A 493 -5.37 -0.15 9.43
C ILE A 493 -6.77 -0.75 9.41
N GLU A 494 -7.12 -1.46 10.48
CA GLU A 494 -8.48 -1.95 10.73
C GLU A 494 -9.05 -1.22 11.95
N ILE A 495 -10.29 -0.75 11.83
CA ILE A 495 -11.01 -0.03 12.87
C ILE A 495 -12.31 -0.76 13.15
N ASP A 496 -12.45 -1.26 14.38
CA ASP A 496 -13.63 -1.93 14.85
C ASP A 496 -14.51 -0.95 15.63
N TRP A 497 -15.48 -0.37 14.93
CA TRP A 497 -16.47 0.53 15.53
C TRP A 497 -17.56 -0.18 16.34
N SER A 498 -17.60 -1.52 16.33
CA SER A 498 -18.59 -2.31 17.06
C SER A 498 -18.20 -2.53 18.52
N THR A 499 -16.91 -2.38 18.86
CA THR A 499 -16.42 -2.52 20.24
C THR A 499 -16.58 -1.23 21.04
N ALA A 500 -16.82 -1.38 22.34
CA ALA A 500 -16.80 -0.29 23.32
C ALA A 500 -15.75 -0.61 24.41
N PRO A 501 -14.59 0.08 24.43
CA PRO A 501 -14.17 1.15 23.52
C PRO A 501 -13.83 0.68 22.10
N VAL A 502 -13.86 1.60 21.12
CA VAL A 502 -13.48 1.35 19.71
C VAL A 502 -12.06 0.82 19.64
N THR A 503 -11.80 -0.19 18.83
CA THR A 503 -10.48 -0.83 18.73
C THR A 503 -9.81 -0.50 17.40
N LEU A 504 -8.52 -0.18 17.44
CA LEU A 504 -7.68 -0.03 16.26
C LEU A 504 -6.66 -1.16 16.19
N LYS A 505 -6.39 -1.60 14.97
CA LYS A 505 -5.36 -2.57 14.65
C LYS A 505 -4.50 -2.01 13.52
N LEU A 506 -3.24 -1.71 13.85
CA LEU A 506 -2.26 -1.16 12.92
C LEU A 506 -1.24 -2.25 12.61
N GLU A 507 -1.09 -2.61 11.33
CA GLU A 507 -0.22 -3.70 10.89
C GLU A 507 0.63 -3.29 9.70
N VAL A 508 1.79 -3.93 9.60
CA VAL A 508 2.50 -4.10 8.34
C VAL A 508 2.23 -5.53 7.88
N LYS A 509 1.86 -5.71 6.62
CA LYS A 509 1.56 -7.01 6.00
C LYS A 509 2.54 -7.29 4.87
N ASP A 510 2.81 -8.56 4.62
CA ASP A 510 3.68 -9.00 3.52
C ASP A 510 2.92 -9.11 2.17
N ILE A 511 3.63 -9.58 1.15
CA ILE A 511 3.15 -9.76 -0.22
C ILE A 511 1.96 -10.74 -0.36
N VAL A 512 1.68 -11.57 0.65
CA VAL A 512 0.54 -12.49 0.67
C VAL A 512 -0.54 -12.05 1.67
N GLY A 513 -0.38 -10.89 2.32
CA GLY A 513 -1.38 -10.31 3.24
C GLY A 513 -1.23 -10.76 4.69
N TYR A 514 -0.21 -11.53 5.05
CA TYR A 514 0.02 -11.92 6.45
C TYR A 514 0.68 -10.80 7.24
N PRO A 515 0.23 -10.51 8.47
CA PRO A 515 0.87 -9.53 9.33
C PRO A 515 2.29 -9.97 9.70
N VAL A 516 3.24 -9.04 9.58
CA VAL A 516 4.67 -9.26 9.92
C VAL A 516 5.08 -8.51 11.18
N THR A 517 4.35 -7.44 11.50
CA THR A 517 4.38 -6.72 12.77
C THR A 517 3.05 -5.99 12.91
N GLY A 518 2.62 -5.73 14.14
CA GLY A 518 1.36 -5.07 14.39
C GLY A 518 1.14 -4.72 15.86
N VAL A 519 0.25 -3.76 16.07
CA VAL A 519 -0.25 -3.33 17.37
C VAL A 519 -1.77 -3.28 17.33
N LYS A 520 -2.40 -3.67 18.44
CA LYS A 520 -3.85 -3.56 18.63
C LYS A 520 -4.10 -2.84 19.95
N PHE A 521 -4.88 -1.77 19.91
CA PHE A 521 -5.16 -0.94 21.08
C PHE A 521 -6.55 -0.29 20.99
N SER A 522 -7.06 0.19 22.12
CA SER A 522 -8.31 0.93 22.20
C SER A 522 -8.11 2.40 21.80
N LEU A 523 -9.07 3.01 21.11
CA LEU A 523 -9.04 4.43 20.73
C LEU A 523 -8.84 5.36 21.95
N VAL A 524 -9.27 4.93 23.14
CA VAL A 524 -9.06 5.64 24.41
C VAL A 524 -7.57 5.78 24.75
N GLU A 525 -6.70 4.93 24.20
CA GLU A 525 -5.24 5.08 24.33
C GLU A 525 -4.73 6.36 23.64
N LEU A 526 -5.42 6.86 22.61
CA LEU A 526 -5.06 8.09 21.89
C LEU A 526 -5.81 9.33 22.39
N GLN A 527 -6.34 9.26 23.61
CA GLN A 527 -6.98 10.38 24.31
C GLN A 527 -6.06 10.89 25.42
N SER A 528 -6.11 12.20 25.68
CA SER A 528 -5.21 12.81 26.65
C SER A 528 -5.46 12.26 28.06
N ARG A 529 -4.42 11.73 28.71
CA ARG A 529 -4.48 11.27 30.11
C ARG A 529 -4.04 12.32 31.12
N GLY A 530 -3.90 13.58 30.71
CA GLY A 530 -3.38 14.67 31.53
C GLY A 530 -1.95 15.06 31.17
N SER A 531 -1.03 15.06 32.14
CA SER A 531 0.33 15.60 31.94
C SER A 531 1.19 14.76 30.99
N VAL A 532 1.98 15.45 30.16
CA VAL A 532 2.98 14.81 29.30
C VAL A 532 4.03 14.15 30.20
N PRO A 533 4.32 12.85 30.03
CA PRO A 533 5.37 12.19 30.80
C PRO A 533 6.71 12.91 30.60
N SER A 534 7.35 13.35 31.68
CA SER A 534 8.72 13.88 31.62
C SER A 534 9.74 12.77 31.86
N VAL A 535 10.89 12.86 31.20
CA VAL A 535 12.05 12.00 31.48
C VAL A 535 13.12 12.90 32.07
N LYS A 536 13.65 12.53 33.25
CA LYS A 536 14.75 13.28 33.87
C LYS A 536 16.00 13.21 33.00
N ALA A 537 16.79 14.27 33.01
CA ALA A 537 18.07 14.30 32.29
C ALA A 537 18.96 13.12 32.75
N GLY A 538 19.37 12.27 31.81
CA GLY A 538 20.22 11.10 32.07
C GLY A 538 19.47 9.77 32.31
N GLU A 539 18.14 9.79 32.50
CA GLU A 539 17.34 8.56 32.61
C GLU A 539 16.89 8.05 31.24
N HIS A 540 17.00 6.74 31.02
CA HIS A 540 16.51 6.10 29.80
C HIS A 540 15.11 5.52 30.04
N ARG A 541 14.13 5.98 29.28
CA ARG A 541 12.76 5.45 29.26
C ARG A 541 12.39 5.02 27.85
N ARG A 542 12.00 3.76 27.70
CA ARG A 542 11.49 3.21 26.44
C ARG A 542 10.33 4.07 25.93
N HIS A 543 10.28 4.30 24.62
CA HIS A 543 9.29 5.19 23.97
C HIS A 543 9.38 6.68 24.36
N CYS A 544 10.40 7.11 25.09
CA CYS A 544 10.62 8.53 25.39
C CYS A 544 12.07 9.00 25.16
N SER A 545 13.05 8.11 25.24
CA SER A 545 14.45 8.45 24.98
C SER A 545 14.78 8.32 23.49
N LEU A 546 14.97 9.46 22.81
CA LEU A 546 15.43 9.49 21.41
C LEU A 546 16.83 8.87 21.27
N GLU A 547 17.08 8.21 20.13
CA GLU A 547 18.36 7.54 19.85
C GLU A 547 19.56 8.50 19.82
N VAL A 548 19.33 9.79 19.51
CA VAL A 548 20.36 10.84 19.57
C VAL A 548 20.94 11.06 20.97
N ASN A 549 20.14 10.78 22.01
CA ASN A 549 20.46 10.99 23.42
C ASN A 549 21.10 9.75 24.08
N LEU A 550 21.29 8.66 23.33
CA LEU A 550 21.94 7.45 23.83
C LEU A 550 23.43 7.71 24.13
N ARG A 551 23.95 6.99 25.13
CA ARG A 551 25.40 6.95 25.42
C ARG A 551 26.17 6.58 24.16
N TRP A 552 27.31 7.24 23.93
CA TRP A 552 28.06 7.14 22.68
C TRP A 552 28.40 5.69 22.27
N MET A 553 28.76 4.81 23.22
CA MET A 553 29.06 3.40 22.94
C MET A 553 27.85 2.64 22.38
N ILE A 554 26.64 2.91 22.88
CA ILE A 554 25.40 2.28 22.39
C ILE A 554 25.02 2.89 21.05
N LYS A 555 25.07 4.22 20.96
CA LYS A 555 24.75 4.99 19.76
C LYS A 555 25.61 4.58 18.57
N TYR A 556 26.92 4.43 18.76
CA TYR A 556 27.88 4.09 17.71
C TYR A 556 28.24 2.60 17.69
N ARG A 557 27.50 1.73 18.38
CA ARG A 557 27.79 0.29 18.46
C ARG A 557 28.00 -0.34 17.09
N LEU A 558 27.13 -0.05 16.13
CA LEU A 558 27.21 -0.58 14.78
C LEU A 558 28.49 -0.11 14.07
N ALA A 559 28.83 1.17 14.19
CA ALA A 559 30.04 1.75 13.61
C ALA A 559 31.31 1.14 14.25
N ILE A 560 31.35 1.05 15.58
CA ILE A 560 32.46 0.43 16.33
C ILE A 560 32.68 -1.00 15.85
N LEU A 561 31.62 -1.82 15.81
CA LEU A 561 31.70 -3.21 15.33
C LEU A 561 32.20 -3.28 13.88
N PHE A 562 31.70 -2.42 13.00
CA PHE A 562 32.14 -2.37 11.61
C PHE A 562 33.62 -2.03 11.49
N TYR A 563 34.08 -0.92 12.08
CA TYR A 563 35.47 -0.49 11.98
C TYR A 563 36.43 -1.45 12.68
N CYS A 564 36.06 -2.02 13.84
CA CYS A 564 36.86 -3.06 14.49
C CYS A 564 36.99 -4.31 13.60
N SER A 565 35.91 -4.74 12.94
CA SER A 565 35.93 -5.90 12.04
C SER A 565 36.81 -5.63 10.81
N VAL A 566 36.70 -4.44 10.21
CA VAL A 566 37.54 -4.02 9.07
C VAL A 566 39.01 -3.96 9.48
N SER A 567 39.33 -3.38 10.63
CA SER A 567 40.71 -3.33 11.15
C SER A 567 41.28 -4.72 11.42
N ALA A 568 40.50 -5.63 12.01
CA ALA A 568 40.92 -7.00 12.24
C ALA A 568 41.18 -7.76 10.93
N LEU A 569 40.32 -7.59 9.92
CA LEU A 569 40.52 -8.16 8.59
C LEU A 569 41.78 -7.60 7.91
N LEU A 570 42.03 -6.30 8.01
CA LEU A 570 43.23 -5.68 7.46
C LEU A 570 44.50 -6.21 8.12
N LEU A 571 44.52 -6.33 9.45
CA LEU A 571 45.65 -6.90 10.20
C LEU A 571 45.88 -8.38 9.84
N ALA A 572 44.81 -9.16 9.68
CA ALA A 572 44.91 -10.54 9.22
C ALA A 572 45.50 -10.64 7.81
N MET A 573 45.07 -9.78 6.88
CA MET A 573 45.60 -9.72 5.52
C MET A 573 47.08 -9.29 5.49
N ILE A 574 47.48 -8.31 6.31
CA ILE A 574 48.89 -7.91 6.46
C ILE A 574 49.71 -9.07 7.02
N GLY A 575 49.20 -9.78 8.03
CA GLY A 575 49.85 -10.96 8.60
C GLY A 575 50.03 -12.08 7.57
N LEU A 576 49.00 -12.36 6.76
CA LEU A 576 49.06 -13.34 5.67
C LEU A 576 50.07 -12.94 4.59
N ALA A 577 50.09 -11.66 4.19
CA ALA A 577 51.05 -11.16 3.20
C ALA A 577 52.50 -11.23 3.72
N TYR A 578 52.71 -10.90 5.01
CA TYR A 578 54.01 -11.02 5.67
C TYR A 578 54.47 -12.48 5.74
N ALA A 579 53.58 -13.40 6.16
CA ALA A 579 53.86 -14.83 6.20
C ALA A 579 54.18 -15.40 4.81
N ALA A 580 53.42 -15.00 3.78
CA ALA A 580 53.68 -15.39 2.39
C ALA A 580 55.03 -14.87 1.90
N THR A 581 55.40 -13.63 2.25
CA THR A 581 56.70 -13.04 1.89
C THR A 581 57.85 -13.77 2.57
N LEU A 582 57.70 -14.13 3.85
CA LEU A 582 58.69 -14.89 4.60
C LEU A 582 58.87 -16.30 4.01
N ALA A 583 57.77 -17.00 3.73
CA ALA A 583 57.79 -18.32 3.09
C ALA A 583 58.45 -18.27 1.70
N PHE A 584 58.14 -17.25 0.91
CA PHE A 584 58.77 -17.03 -0.39
C PHE A 584 60.28 -16.78 -0.29
N ARG A 585 60.73 -15.97 0.69
CA ARG A 585 62.16 -15.76 0.95
C ARG A 585 62.87 -17.04 1.37
N LEU A 586 62.26 -17.84 2.25
CA LEU A 586 62.81 -19.14 2.67
C LEU A 586 62.91 -20.11 1.50
N PHE A 587 61.88 -20.16 0.64
CA PHE A 587 61.88 -20.97 -0.58
C PHE A 587 62.99 -20.53 -1.55
N LEU A 588 63.12 -19.23 -1.83
CA LEU A 588 64.20 -18.70 -2.67
C LEU A 588 65.59 -18.96 -2.10
N HIS A 589 65.75 -18.94 -0.78
CA HIS A 589 67.03 -19.27 -0.15
C HIS A 589 67.36 -20.76 -0.32
N LYS A 590 66.38 -21.64 -0.16
CA LYS A 590 66.54 -23.09 -0.40
C LYS A 590 66.89 -23.38 -1.86
N CYS A 591 66.19 -22.78 -2.82
CA CYS A 591 66.48 -22.91 -4.26
C CYS A 591 67.83 -22.29 -4.70
N LYS A 592 68.52 -21.52 -3.83
CA LYS A 592 69.87 -21.03 -4.10
C LYS A 592 70.96 -21.94 -3.50
N LEU A 593 70.60 -22.82 -2.58
CA LEU A 593 71.51 -23.73 -1.88
C LEU A 593 71.49 -25.14 -2.51
N ASP A 594 70.36 -25.52 -3.11
CA ASP A 594 70.21 -26.66 -4.03
C ASP A 594 70.64 -26.26 -5.45
#